data_AF-A0A945I476-F1
#
_entry.id   AF-A0A945I476-F1
#
_cell.length_a   1.000
_cell.length_b   1.000
_cell.length_c   1.000
_cell.angle_alpha   90.00
_cell.angle_beta   90.00
_cell.angle_gamma   90.00
#
_symmetry.space_group_name_H-M   'P 1'
#
loop_
_entity.id
_entity.type
_entity.pdbx_description
1 polymer ?
#
loop_
_entity_poly.entity_id
_entity_poly.type
_entity_poly.pdbx_seq_one_letter_code
_entity_poly.pdbx_strand_id
1 'polypeptide(L)'
;MDQSSKNSDKKSVATFCYQCVAGPDLMKVEVEDGIATRMESNYEIQDEHPGGGRVCVKAYGLIQKTYSPHRIKSPMKRTNPIKSRDEDPGFVPISWDEALDTVAGKMKDIFETNLLDESGYPRIAASFGGGGTPTQYMGSFPALLAAIGKIDLGFGSGQGVKCYHSEHLYGELWHRAFIVAVDSPHVNYILSCGHNGDAAAGVAGIWRHADARVRGMKRVQVEPHQSVTGGVAAEWIPIKPKTDAAFLYGVIHRIIIERDWREVCDVERLEQDSNSPYLIGPNGYWMRDPATEKPLIFDLADNTAKPFDSDIQTPGMEGSFTVSGIEIGADEDRWTHDNIEVKTSFQQLLDHMKEYTPEWAEEQSDVPAERIRTVADEFLANACIGQTIEVEGEEMPFRPVAVLLGKTVNNGWGGYNCCWARTMLLTLVGALEVPGGMVGSNVKLNRPADSRQKSAVGGPDGFMEFPFNETTKEGWQKSPSI
;
A
#
# COMPACT_ATOMS: atom_id res chain seq x y z
N MET A 1 -43.82 -34.38 38.46
CA MET A 1 -42.98 -33.19 38.21
C MET A 1 -41.59 -33.56 38.66
N ASP A 2 -40.74 -33.96 37.74
CA ASP A 2 -39.35 -34.28 38.01
C ASP A 2 -38.50 -33.23 37.29
N GLN A 3 -38.22 -32.13 37.99
CA GLN A 3 -37.22 -31.14 37.57
C GLN A 3 -35.88 -31.61 38.11
N SER A 4 -35.32 -32.67 37.52
CA SER A 4 -33.87 -32.88 37.61
C SER A 4 -33.23 -31.79 36.75
N SER A 5 -32.54 -30.86 37.40
CA SER A 5 -31.72 -29.87 36.72
C SER A 5 -30.61 -30.61 35.97
N LYS A 6 -30.83 -30.91 34.69
CA LYS A 6 -29.73 -31.27 33.79
C LYS A 6 -28.76 -30.10 33.82
N ASN A 7 -27.60 -30.28 34.44
CA ASN A 7 -26.48 -29.37 34.26
C ASN A 7 -26.18 -29.37 32.77
N SER A 8 -26.38 -28.24 32.09
CA SER A 8 -26.03 -28.13 30.68
C SER A 8 -24.51 -28.16 30.54
N ASP A 9 -24.02 -28.92 29.56
CA ASP A 9 -22.59 -29.00 29.27
C ASP A 9 -22.18 -27.73 28.52
N LYS A 10 -21.80 -26.71 29.30
CA LYS A 10 -21.29 -25.44 28.78
C LYS A 10 -19.78 -25.46 28.71
N LYS A 11 -19.25 -25.21 27.52
CA LYS A 11 -17.82 -25.00 27.30
C LYS A 11 -17.56 -23.83 26.38
N SER A 12 -16.40 -23.22 26.56
CA SER A 12 -15.88 -22.20 25.67
C SER A 12 -14.79 -22.81 24.79
N VAL A 13 -14.93 -22.66 23.47
CA VAL A 13 -14.03 -23.24 22.48
C VAL A 13 -13.29 -22.12 21.76
N ALA A 14 -11.96 -22.13 21.83
CA ALA A 14 -11.12 -21.20 21.08
C ALA A 14 -11.20 -21.48 19.58
N THR A 15 -11.33 -20.42 18.79
CA THR A 15 -11.42 -20.47 17.33
C THR A 15 -11.00 -19.12 16.74
N PHE A 16 -11.18 -18.91 15.44
CA PHE A 16 -10.82 -17.66 14.80
C PHE A 16 -11.75 -17.33 13.63
N CYS A 17 -11.95 -16.03 13.39
CA CYS A 17 -12.71 -15.53 12.25
C CYS A 17 -11.75 -15.07 11.15
N TYR A 18 -12.00 -15.55 9.93
CA TYR A 18 -11.23 -15.19 8.73
C TYR A 18 -12.14 -14.72 7.58
N GLN A 19 -13.21 -13.99 7.89
CA GLN A 19 -14.13 -13.47 6.88
C GLN A 19 -13.58 -12.25 6.10
N CYS A 20 -12.45 -11.68 6.51
CA CYS A 20 -11.84 -10.52 5.87
C CYS A 20 -10.31 -10.53 5.98
N VAL A 21 -9.67 -9.63 5.23
CA VAL A 21 -8.20 -9.52 5.14
C VAL A 21 -7.51 -8.91 6.35
N ALA A 22 -8.27 -8.32 7.29
CA ALA A 22 -7.73 -7.71 8.50
C ALA A 22 -7.65 -8.69 9.70
N GLY A 23 -8.07 -9.94 9.50
CA GLY A 23 -7.98 -11.01 10.49
C GLY A 23 -6.68 -11.84 10.37
N PRO A 24 -6.56 -12.98 11.07
CA PRO A 24 -7.63 -13.63 11.84
C PRO A 24 -7.97 -12.89 13.13
N ASP A 25 -9.27 -12.71 13.40
CA ASP A 25 -9.74 -12.33 14.73
C ASP A 25 -9.76 -13.60 15.60
N LEU A 26 -8.86 -13.71 16.58
CA LEU A 26 -8.82 -14.83 17.52
C LEU A 26 -9.92 -14.68 18.57
N MET A 27 -10.76 -15.69 18.73
CA MET A 27 -12.04 -15.57 19.43
C MET A 27 -12.43 -16.85 20.16
N LYS A 28 -13.54 -16.78 20.92
CA LYS A 28 -14.14 -17.93 21.58
C LYS A 28 -15.58 -18.12 21.14
N VAL A 29 -16.05 -19.37 21.19
CA VAL A 29 -17.44 -19.74 20.97
C VAL A 29 -17.95 -20.46 22.20
N GLU A 30 -19.01 -19.95 22.79
CA GLU A 30 -19.76 -20.66 23.82
C GLU A 30 -20.57 -21.78 23.14
N VAL A 31 -20.41 -23.00 23.66
CA VAL A 31 -21.12 -24.19 23.21
C VAL A 31 -21.87 -24.77 24.41
N GLU A 32 -23.18 -24.90 24.29
CA GLU A 32 -24.07 -25.49 25.29
C GLU A 32 -24.71 -26.73 24.68
N ASP A 33 -24.52 -27.89 25.32
CA ASP A 33 -25.09 -29.18 24.89
C ASP A 33 -24.79 -29.52 23.41
N GLY A 34 -23.58 -29.18 22.96
CA GLY A 34 -23.12 -29.39 21.58
C GLY A 34 -23.59 -28.35 20.56
N ILE A 35 -24.32 -27.32 20.99
CA ILE A 35 -24.85 -26.25 20.15
C ILE A 35 -24.04 -24.97 20.42
N ALA A 36 -23.48 -24.35 19.38
CA ALA A 36 -22.88 -23.04 19.51
C ALA A 36 -23.97 -22.00 19.82
N THR A 37 -23.79 -21.19 20.85
CA THR A 37 -24.81 -20.22 21.30
C THR A 37 -24.34 -18.78 21.17
N ARG A 38 -23.04 -18.51 21.36
CA ARG A 38 -22.51 -17.14 21.39
C ARG A 38 -21.07 -17.07 20.89
N MET A 39 -20.75 -15.96 20.22
CA MET A 39 -19.39 -15.57 19.86
C MET A 39 -18.84 -14.60 20.91
N GLU A 40 -17.58 -14.75 21.29
CA GLU A 40 -16.93 -13.93 22.32
C GLU A 40 -15.53 -13.49 21.90
N SER A 41 -15.14 -12.30 22.36
CA SER A 41 -13.74 -11.87 22.31
C SER A 41 -12.89 -12.78 23.19
N ASN A 42 -11.66 -13.06 22.77
CA ASN A 42 -10.72 -13.86 23.54
C ASN A 42 -9.78 -12.95 24.35
N TYR A 43 -10.24 -12.48 25.51
CA TYR A 43 -9.42 -11.60 26.37
C TYR A 43 -8.25 -12.29 27.08
N GLU A 44 -8.14 -13.63 27.01
CA GLU A 44 -6.98 -14.34 27.57
C GLU A 44 -5.69 -14.06 26.81
N ILE A 45 -5.80 -13.56 25.57
CA ILE A 45 -4.65 -13.15 24.74
C ILE A 45 -4.53 -11.63 24.65
N GLN A 46 -5.06 -10.91 25.64
CA GLN A 46 -5.08 -9.44 25.64
C GLN A 46 -3.69 -8.85 25.48
N ASP A 47 -2.71 -9.42 26.19
CA ASP A 47 -1.38 -8.84 26.31
C ASP A 47 -0.48 -9.26 25.13
N GLU A 48 -0.83 -10.33 24.41
CA GLU A 48 -0.11 -10.82 23.23
C GLU A 48 -0.71 -10.37 21.89
N HIS A 49 -2.02 -10.11 21.83
CA HIS A 49 -2.71 -9.79 20.59
C HIS A 49 -2.74 -8.27 20.35
N PRO A 50 -2.40 -7.76 19.14
CA PRO A 50 -2.35 -6.32 18.87
C PRO A 50 -3.72 -5.62 18.88
N GLY A 51 -4.81 -6.39 18.84
CA GLY A 51 -6.18 -5.92 19.10
C GLY A 51 -6.71 -6.32 20.49
N GLY A 52 -5.82 -6.71 21.41
CA GLY A 52 -6.06 -7.19 22.78
C GLY A 52 -7.27 -8.09 22.92
N GLY A 53 -7.27 -9.19 22.16
CA GLY A 53 -8.28 -10.23 22.22
C GLY A 53 -9.67 -9.88 21.63
N ARG A 54 -9.87 -8.66 21.14
CA ARG A 54 -11.18 -8.21 20.64
C ARG A 54 -11.43 -8.67 19.21
N VAL A 55 -12.72 -8.74 18.87
CA VAL A 55 -13.20 -9.09 17.53
C VAL A 55 -14.09 -7.99 16.95
N CYS A 56 -14.15 -7.90 15.62
CA CYS A 56 -15.02 -6.93 14.98
C CYS A 56 -16.51 -7.30 15.07
N VAL A 57 -17.40 -6.35 14.80
CA VAL A 57 -18.87 -6.56 14.84
C VAL A 57 -19.33 -7.73 13.95
N LYS A 58 -18.64 -7.98 12.84
CA LYS A 58 -18.95 -9.06 11.89
C LYS A 58 -18.72 -10.45 12.50
N ALA A 59 -17.74 -10.59 13.40
CA ALA A 59 -17.45 -11.86 14.05
C ALA A 59 -18.63 -12.34 14.90
N TYR A 60 -19.32 -11.44 15.59
CA TYR A 60 -20.52 -11.78 16.38
C TYR A 60 -21.67 -12.33 15.51
N GLY A 61 -21.77 -11.92 14.25
CA GLY A 61 -22.76 -12.42 13.29
C GLY A 61 -22.48 -13.84 12.78
N LEU A 62 -21.32 -14.44 13.09
CA LEU A 62 -20.99 -15.80 12.62
C LEU A 62 -21.96 -16.86 13.15
N ILE A 63 -22.51 -16.65 14.35
CA ILE A 63 -23.52 -17.55 14.91
C ILE A 63 -24.79 -17.57 14.05
N GLN A 64 -25.21 -16.40 13.58
CA GLN A 64 -26.36 -16.26 12.68
C GLN A 64 -26.07 -16.91 11.31
N LYS A 65 -24.83 -16.82 10.82
CA LYS A 65 -24.40 -17.51 9.59
C LYS A 65 -24.48 -19.03 9.73
N THR A 66 -24.07 -19.58 10.88
CA THR A 66 -24.13 -21.02 11.17
C THR A 66 -25.57 -21.56 11.17
N TYR A 67 -26.52 -20.79 11.69
CA TYR A 67 -27.93 -21.18 11.80
C TYR A 67 -28.85 -20.53 10.76
N SER A 68 -28.28 -19.87 9.75
CA SER A 68 -29.06 -19.20 8.71
C SER A 68 -30.01 -20.20 8.03
N PRO A 69 -31.29 -19.84 7.81
CA PRO A 69 -32.23 -20.68 7.06
C PRO A 69 -31.76 -20.89 5.60
N HIS A 70 -30.88 -20.01 5.09
CA HIS A 70 -30.30 -20.09 3.75
C HIS A 70 -28.94 -20.84 3.71
N ARG A 71 -28.50 -21.44 4.82
CA ARG A 71 -27.26 -22.23 4.83
C ARG A 71 -27.38 -23.43 3.89
N ILE A 72 -26.41 -23.56 2.97
CA ILE A 72 -26.28 -24.74 2.11
C ILE A 72 -25.81 -25.92 2.98
N LYS A 73 -26.62 -26.98 3.05
CA LYS A 73 -26.38 -28.15 3.93
C LYS A 73 -25.91 -29.40 3.18
N SER A 74 -26.07 -29.42 1.85
CA SER A 74 -25.72 -30.53 0.97
C SER A 74 -25.32 -29.99 -0.41
N PRO A 75 -24.66 -30.80 -1.25
CA PRO A 75 -24.51 -30.48 -2.66
C PRO A 75 -25.86 -30.25 -3.33
N MET A 76 -25.90 -29.32 -4.28
CA MET A 76 -27.11 -28.92 -5.00
C MET A 76 -26.85 -28.95 -6.51
N LYS A 77 -27.82 -29.41 -7.29
CA LYS A 77 -27.77 -29.46 -8.75
C LYS A 77 -28.79 -28.50 -9.35
N ARG A 78 -28.32 -27.70 -10.30
CA ARG A 78 -29.16 -26.80 -11.09
C ARG A 78 -30.04 -27.62 -12.05
N THR A 79 -31.34 -27.33 -12.12
CA THR A 79 -32.30 -28.02 -12.98
C THR A 79 -32.76 -27.17 -14.16
N ASN A 80 -32.77 -25.84 -14.04
CA ASN A 80 -33.14 -24.97 -15.15
C ASN A 80 -31.94 -24.78 -16.11
N PRO A 81 -32.02 -25.16 -17.39
CA PRO A 81 -30.92 -24.96 -18.34
C PRO A 81 -30.65 -23.49 -18.70
N ILE A 82 -31.62 -22.57 -18.49
CA ILE A 82 -31.54 -21.18 -18.96
C ILE A 82 -30.75 -20.32 -17.97
N LYS A 83 -29.48 -20.01 -18.29
CA LYS A 83 -28.60 -19.22 -17.43
C LYS A 83 -28.78 -17.71 -17.66
N SER A 84 -29.82 -17.13 -17.05
CA SER A 84 -30.06 -15.68 -17.02
C SER A 84 -30.22 -15.17 -15.59
N ARG A 85 -30.04 -13.86 -15.38
CA ARG A 85 -30.22 -13.19 -14.09
C ARG A 85 -31.69 -13.19 -13.63
N ASP A 86 -32.60 -13.17 -14.59
CA ASP A 86 -34.04 -13.02 -14.34
C ASP A 86 -34.77 -14.38 -14.30
N GLU A 87 -34.03 -15.49 -14.37
CA GLU A 87 -34.55 -16.86 -14.38
C GLU A 87 -34.20 -17.57 -13.09
N ASP A 88 -35.17 -18.25 -12.46
CA ASP A 88 -34.90 -19.11 -11.31
C ASP A 88 -33.99 -20.27 -11.75
N PRO A 89 -32.77 -20.41 -11.20
CA PRO A 89 -31.88 -21.50 -11.57
C PRO A 89 -32.46 -22.89 -11.29
N GLY A 90 -33.40 -23.01 -10.33
CA GLY A 90 -33.97 -24.27 -9.87
C GLY A 90 -32.87 -25.18 -9.29
N PHE A 91 -32.83 -25.36 -7.97
CA PHE A 91 -31.84 -26.24 -7.34
C PHE A 91 -32.50 -27.39 -6.60
N VAL A 92 -31.97 -28.60 -6.79
CA VAL A 92 -32.38 -29.79 -6.04
C VAL A 92 -31.17 -30.36 -5.28
N PRO A 93 -31.36 -30.86 -4.04
CA PRO A 93 -30.30 -31.57 -3.33
C PRO A 93 -29.88 -32.83 -4.08
N ILE A 94 -28.57 -33.11 -4.11
CA ILE A 94 -28.00 -34.35 -4.64
C ILE A 94 -27.00 -34.93 -3.63
N SER A 95 -26.62 -36.20 -3.81
CA SER A 95 -25.59 -36.82 -2.98
C SER A 95 -24.20 -36.25 -3.28
N TRP A 96 -23.27 -36.44 -2.36
CA TRP A 96 -21.86 -36.13 -2.60
C TRP A 96 -21.27 -36.94 -3.75
N ASP A 97 -21.60 -38.23 -3.84
CA ASP A 97 -21.14 -39.10 -4.93
C ASP A 97 -21.62 -38.58 -6.29
N GLU A 98 -22.91 -38.24 -6.44
CA GLU A 98 -23.42 -37.68 -7.70
C GLU A 98 -22.73 -36.36 -8.05
N ALA A 99 -22.53 -35.47 -7.07
CA ALA A 99 -21.90 -34.18 -7.30
C ALA A 99 -20.45 -34.32 -7.76
N LEU A 100 -19.68 -35.16 -7.08
CA LEU A 100 -18.27 -35.41 -7.38
C LEU A 100 -18.12 -36.15 -8.70
N ASP A 101 -18.94 -37.18 -8.97
CA ASP A 101 -18.92 -37.93 -10.23
C ASP A 101 -19.29 -37.04 -11.42
N THR A 102 -20.27 -36.14 -11.26
CA THR A 102 -20.66 -35.19 -12.31
C THR A 102 -19.51 -34.25 -12.68
N VAL A 103 -18.82 -33.70 -11.68
CA VAL A 103 -17.68 -32.80 -11.90
C VAL A 103 -16.48 -33.58 -12.47
N ALA A 104 -16.15 -34.74 -11.88
CA ALA A 104 -15.05 -35.58 -12.32
C ALA A 104 -15.25 -36.10 -13.75
N GLY A 105 -16.48 -36.48 -14.12
CA GLY A 105 -16.83 -36.88 -15.49
C GLY A 105 -16.55 -35.79 -16.49
N LYS A 106 -17.03 -34.56 -16.24
CA LYS A 106 -16.74 -33.40 -17.11
C LYS A 106 -15.25 -33.10 -17.22
N MET A 107 -14.50 -33.26 -16.13
CA MET A 107 -13.04 -33.07 -16.16
C MET A 107 -12.35 -34.15 -16.99
N LYS A 108 -12.77 -35.40 -16.89
CA LYS A 108 -12.26 -36.50 -17.72
C LYS A 108 -12.53 -36.25 -19.20
N ASP A 109 -13.74 -35.83 -19.57
CA ASP A 109 -14.07 -35.50 -20.98
C ASP A 109 -13.10 -34.44 -21.55
N ILE A 110 -12.75 -33.43 -20.74
CA ILE A 110 -11.78 -32.39 -21.12
C ILE A 110 -10.38 -32.98 -21.25
N PHE A 111 -9.95 -33.85 -20.32
CA PHE A 111 -8.64 -34.49 -20.37
C PHE A 111 -8.48 -35.44 -21.58
N GLU A 112 -9.54 -36.18 -21.92
CA GLU A 112 -9.58 -37.08 -23.08
C GLU A 112 -9.55 -36.31 -24.40
N THR A 113 -10.11 -35.09 -24.43
CA THR A 113 -10.08 -34.23 -25.61
C THR A 113 -8.74 -33.50 -25.72
N ASN A 114 -8.55 -32.47 -24.89
CA ASN A 114 -7.32 -31.70 -24.71
C ASN A 114 -7.59 -30.67 -23.60
N LEU A 115 -6.66 -30.55 -22.65
CA LEU A 115 -6.77 -29.55 -21.58
C LEU A 115 -6.68 -28.10 -22.11
N LEU A 116 -6.04 -27.91 -23.26
CA LEU A 116 -5.96 -26.63 -23.94
C LEU A 116 -6.93 -26.56 -25.13
N ASP A 117 -7.39 -25.36 -25.43
CA ASP A 117 -8.10 -25.06 -26.67
C ASP A 117 -7.16 -24.93 -27.87
N GLU A 118 -7.74 -24.69 -29.04
CA GLU A 118 -7.02 -24.56 -30.31
C GLU A 118 -6.07 -23.34 -30.33
N SER A 119 -6.29 -22.38 -29.44
CA SER A 119 -5.45 -21.19 -29.24
C SER A 119 -4.39 -21.39 -28.14
N GLY A 120 -4.40 -22.53 -27.45
CA GLY A 120 -3.49 -22.86 -26.36
C GLY A 120 -3.94 -22.39 -24.98
N TYR A 121 -5.18 -21.91 -24.82
CA TYR A 121 -5.73 -21.49 -23.52
C TYR A 121 -6.33 -22.66 -22.73
N PRO A 122 -6.23 -22.67 -21.39
CA PRO A 122 -6.86 -23.71 -20.58
C PRO A 122 -8.39 -23.78 -20.73
N ARG A 123 -8.93 -24.99 -20.88
CA ARG A 123 -10.38 -25.24 -20.90
C ARG A 123 -11.00 -25.35 -19.50
N ILE A 124 -10.18 -25.43 -18.46
CA ILE A 124 -10.61 -25.44 -17.06
C ILE A 124 -10.09 -24.17 -16.39
N ALA A 125 -10.99 -23.47 -15.71
CA ALA A 125 -10.68 -22.30 -14.89
C ALA A 125 -11.14 -22.52 -13.45
N ALA A 126 -10.35 -22.05 -12.49
CA ALA A 126 -10.74 -21.99 -11.08
C ALA A 126 -10.54 -20.58 -10.53
N SER A 127 -11.57 -20.01 -9.92
CA SER A 127 -11.57 -18.66 -9.36
C SER A 127 -12.13 -18.66 -7.95
N PHE A 128 -11.39 -18.07 -7.00
CA PHE A 128 -11.69 -18.18 -5.55
C PHE A 128 -12.09 -16.87 -4.86
N GLY A 129 -12.37 -15.81 -5.62
CA GLY A 129 -13.11 -14.61 -5.15
C GLY A 129 -12.50 -13.78 -4.00
N GLY A 130 -11.38 -14.19 -3.39
CA GLY A 130 -10.76 -13.52 -2.26
C GLY A 130 -9.24 -13.43 -2.39
N GLY A 131 -8.72 -12.20 -2.36
CA GLY A 131 -7.30 -11.96 -2.10
C GLY A 131 -7.03 -12.21 -0.61
N GLY A 132 -6.07 -13.07 -0.31
CA GLY A 132 -5.68 -13.36 1.07
C GLY A 132 -6.51 -14.43 1.77
N THR A 133 -7.11 -15.40 1.06
CA THR A 133 -7.41 -16.73 1.65
C THR A 133 -6.13 -17.57 1.57
N PRO A 134 -5.42 -17.81 2.67
CA PRO A 134 -4.23 -18.65 2.68
C PRO A 134 -4.54 -20.01 2.06
N THR A 135 -3.68 -20.46 1.15
CA THR A 135 -3.79 -21.77 0.49
C THR A 135 -3.82 -22.92 1.51
N GLN A 136 -3.24 -22.71 2.69
CA GLN A 136 -3.29 -23.65 3.82
C GLN A 136 -4.75 -23.96 4.27
N TYR A 137 -5.69 -23.02 4.11
CA TYR A 137 -7.10 -23.26 4.46
C TYR A 137 -7.87 -24.04 3.39
N MET A 138 -7.29 -24.23 2.22
CA MET A 138 -7.91 -24.99 1.13
C MET A 138 -7.59 -26.48 1.21
N GLY A 139 -6.88 -26.92 2.26
CA GLY A 139 -6.50 -28.32 2.46
C GLY A 139 -5.69 -28.85 1.29
N SER A 140 -6.09 -30.00 0.75
CA SER A 140 -5.45 -30.62 -0.42
C SER A 140 -5.88 -30.03 -1.76
N PHE A 141 -6.79 -29.05 -1.78
CA PHE A 141 -7.34 -28.54 -3.03
C PHE A 141 -6.31 -27.84 -3.94
N PRO A 142 -5.35 -27.04 -3.44
CA PRO A 142 -4.27 -26.51 -4.28
C PRO A 142 -3.40 -27.63 -4.90
N ALA A 143 -3.20 -28.74 -4.20
CA ALA A 143 -2.48 -29.89 -4.74
C ALA A 143 -3.27 -30.58 -5.86
N LEU A 144 -4.60 -30.68 -5.72
CA LEU A 144 -5.47 -31.14 -6.80
C LEU A 144 -5.37 -30.22 -8.02
N LEU A 145 -5.47 -28.89 -7.83
CA LEU A 145 -5.34 -27.90 -8.90
C LEU A 145 -4.00 -28.02 -9.64
N ALA A 146 -2.90 -28.20 -8.90
CA ALA A 146 -1.59 -28.44 -9.48
C ALA A 146 -1.51 -29.76 -10.26
N ALA A 147 -2.13 -30.83 -9.74
CA ALA A 147 -2.16 -32.14 -10.39
C ALA A 147 -2.97 -32.16 -11.69
N ILE A 148 -3.99 -31.29 -11.82
CA ILE A 148 -4.76 -31.13 -13.06
C ILE A 148 -3.88 -30.58 -14.20
N GLY A 149 -2.88 -29.77 -13.88
CA GLY A 149 -1.91 -29.25 -14.87
C GLY A 149 -2.25 -27.84 -15.34
N LYS A 150 -2.29 -27.63 -16.67
CA LYS A 150 -2.50 -26.30 -17.29
C LYS A 150 -3.96 -25.86 -17.14
N ILE A 151 -4.27 -25.23 -16.03
CA ILE A 151 -5.58 -24.62 -15.75
C ILE A 151 -5.43 -23.11 -15.62
N ASP A 152 -6.50 -22.38 -15.94
CA ASP A 152 -6.59 -20.96 -15.67
C ASP A 152 -6.90 -20.76 -14.18
N LEU A 153 -6.04 -20.03 -13.48
CA LEU A 153 -6.09 -19.88 -12.03
C LEU A 153 -6.24 -18.41 -11.64
N GLY A 154 -7.41 -18.09 -11.10
CA GLY A 154 -7.70 -16.83 -10.44
C GLY A 154 -7.70 -16.98 -8.91
N PHE A 155 -6.52 -17.06 -8.29
CA PHE A 155 -6.41 -16.85 -6.84
C PHE A 155 -6.58 -15.36 -6.54
N GLY A 156 -7.81 -14.97 -6.21
CA GLY A 156 -8.08 -13.61 -5.77
C GLY A 156 -8.19 -12.60 -6.90
N SER A 157 -9.31 -12.64 -7.62
CA SER A 157 -9.88 -11.49 -8.35
C SER A 157 -10.28 -10.31 -7.42
N GLY A 158 -9.55 -10.14 -6.31
CA GLY A 158 -9.50 -8.98 -5.43
C GLY A 158 -8.09 -8.40 -5.29
N GLN A 159 -7.09 -8.87 -6.05
CA GLN A 159 -5.75 -8.28 -6.16
C GLN A 159 -5.48 -7.68 -7.57
N GLY A 160 -5.47 -8.45 -8.66
CA GLY A 160 -5.46 -7.88 -10.03
C GLY A 160 -6.90 -7.67 -10.51
N VAL A 161 -7.44 -6.49 -10.81
CA VAL A 161 -6.97 -5.33 -11.61
C VAL A 161 -7.13 -4.00 -10.82
N LYS A 162 -7.37 -4.08 -9.50
CA LYS A 162 -7.85 -2.98 -8.63
C LYS A 162 -7.31 -3.01 -7.19
N CYS A 163 -6.28 -3.81 -6.88
CA CYS A 163 -5.42 -3.50 -5.74
C CYS A 163 -4.63 -2.23 -6.04
N TYR A 164 -4.08 -1.65 -4.98
CA TYR A 164 -3.49 -0.33 -4.93
C TYR A 164 -2.35 -0.13 -5.94
N HIS A 165 -2.65 -0.02 -7.23
CA HIS A 165 -1.64 -0.10 -8.29
C HIS A 165 -0.54 0.94 -8.08
N SER A 166 -0.94 2.18 -7.81
CA SER A 166 -0.02 3.26 -7.49
C SER A 166 0.67 3.03 -6.13
N GLU A 167 -0.03 2.62 -5.09
CA GLU A 167 0.57 2.34 -3.77
C GLU A 167 1.65 1.26 -3.83
N HIS A 168 1.44 0.19 -4.59
CA HIS A 168 2.41 -0.90 -4.70
C HIS A 168 3.69 -0.43 -5.37
N LEU A 169 3.55 0.41 -6.40
CA LEU A 169 4.70 1.00 -7.08
C LEU A 169 5.51 1.89 -6.12
N TYR A 170 4.86 2.84 -5.42
CA TYR A 170 5.55 3.72 -4.48
C TYR A 170 6.05 2.99 -3.23
N GLY A 171 5.30 2.00 -2.75
CA GLY A 171 5.72 1.12 -1.67
C GLY A 171 6.98 0.34 -2.03
N GLU A 172 7.09 -0.19 -3.25
CA GLU A 172 8.29 -0.91 -3.66
C GLU A 172 9.45 0.07 -3.90
N LEU A 173 9.22 1.16 -4.62
CA LEU A 173 10.28 2.08 -5.05
C LEU A 173 10.88 2.95 -3.93
N TRP A 174 10.11 3.30 -2.89
CA TRP A 174 10.60 4.10 -1.76
C TRP A 174 10.77 3.29 -0.48
N HIS A 175 10.08 2.16 -0.35
CA HIS A 175 10.07 1.39 0.88
C HIS A 175 10.48 -0.09 0.67
N ARG A 176 10.70 -0.63 -0.53
CA ARG A 176 10.88 -2.10 -0.72
C ARG A 176 9.78 -2.92 -0.06
N ALA A 177 8.55 -2.39 -0.06
CA ALA A 177 7.42 -2.96 0.64
C ALA A 177 6.19 -3.08 -0.27
N PHE A 178 5.36 -4.08 -0.02
CA PHE A 178 4.12 -4.23 -0.79
C PHE A 178 3.17 -3.04 -0.62
N ILE A 179 3.02 -2.53 0.60
CA ILE A 179 2.27 -1.31 0.94
C ILE A 179 2.97 -0.60 2.09
N VAL A 180 2.52 0.60 2.44
CA VAL A 180 3.01 1.41 3.56
C VAL A 180 2.00 1.49 4.70
N ALA A 181 2.48 1.87 5.89
CA ALA A 181 1.69 2.09 7.09
C ALA A 181 2.25 3.29 7.88
N VAL A 182 1.40 3.89 8.70
CA VAL A 182 1.83 4.92 9.66
C VAL A 182 2.43 4.24 10.88
N ASP A 183 3.52 4.79 11.41
CA ASP A 183 4.03 4.43 12.73
C ASP A 183 3.12 5.03 13.84
N SER A 184 1.91 4.46 13.95
CA SER A 184 0.87 4.90 14.89
C SER A 184 1.30 5.00 16.37
N PRO A 185 2.29 4.24 16.89
CA PRO A 185 2.85 4.46 18.22
C PRO A 185 3.57 5.81 18.43
N HIS A 186 4.09 6.47 17.39
CA HIS A 186 4.91 7.68 17.56
C HIS A 186 4.42 8.90 16.75
N VAL A 187 3.49 8.70 15.81
CA VAL A 187 2.95 9.80 14.99
C VAL A 187 2.18 10.83 15.83
N ASN A 188 2.35 12.11 15.48
CA ASN A 188 1.71 13.26 16.11
C ASN A 188 0.70 13.95 15.17
N TYR A 189 0.94 13.90 13.86
CA TYR A 189 0.04 14.52 12.87
C TYR A 189 -0.19 13.62 11.66
N ILE A 190 -1.46 13.44 11.28
CA ILE A 190 -1.86 12.67 10.11
C ILE A 190 -2.71 13.54 9.19
N LEU A 191 -2.22 13.79 7.98
CA LEU A 191 -3.04 14.27 6.87
C LEU A 191 -3.67 13.06 6.17
N SER A 192 -5.00 12.93 6.20
CA SER A 192 -5.69 11.71 5.76
C SER A 192 -6.67 12.01 4.64
N CYS A 193 -6.37 11.58 3.41
CA CYS A 193 -7.21 11.81 2.23
C CYS A 193 -8.03 10.55 1.90
N GLY A 194 -9.34 10.60 2.11
CA GLY A 194 -10.31 9.54 1.77
C GLY A 194 -10.11 8.19 2.48
N HIS A 195 -9.22 8.13 3.48
CA HIS A 195 -8.90 6.90 4.21
C HIS A 195 -9.92 6.66 5.32
N ASN A 196 -10.74 5.61 5.20
CA ASN A 196 -11.76 5.27 6.20
C ASN A 196 -11.30 4.15 7.16
N GLY A 197 -10.21 4.39 7.88
CA GLY A 197 -9.56 3.40 8.76
C GLY A 197 -10.43 2.95 9.92
N ASP A 198 -11.18 3.85 10.55
CA ASP A 198 -12.02 3.54 11.71
C ASP A 198 -13.20 2.58 11.36
N ALA A 199 -13.49 2.37 10.07
CA ALA A 199 -14.47 1.39 9.59
C ALA A 199 -13.85 0.12 8.97
N ALA A 200 -12.61 0.21 8.45
CA ALA A 200 -12.07 -0.80 7.54
C ALA A 200 -10.71 -1.40 7.95
N ALA A 201 -9.99 -0.82 8.93
CA ALA A 201 -8.62 -1.24 9.28
C ALA A 201 -8.55 -2.51 10.17
N GLY A 202 -9.70 -3.12 10.50
CA GLY A 202 -9.78 -4.20 11.47
C GLY A 202 -9.52 -3.73 12.90
N VAL A 203 -9.65 -4.65 13.87
CA VAL A 203 -9.60 -4.29 15.30
C VAL A 203 -8.25 -3.68 15.69
N ALA A 204 -7.14 -4.29 15.24
CA ALA A 204 -5.79 -3.82 15.58
C ALA A 204 -5.51 -2.42 15.01
N GLY A 205 -5.89 -2.15 13.76
CA GLY A 205 -5.72 -0.83 13.15
C GLY A 205 -6.55 0.24 13.84
N ILE A 206 -7.84 -0.03 14.09
CA ILE A 206 -8.74 0.91 14.78
C ILE A 206 -8.20 1.25 16.17
N TRP A 207 -7.77 0.25 16.94
CA TRP A 207 -7.30 0.48 18.29
C TRP A 207 -5.99 1.27 18.32
N ARG A 208 -4.99 0.91 17.50
CA ARG A 208 -3.73 1.68 17.43
C ARG A 208 -3.95 3.16 17.08
N HIS A 209 -4.88 3.44 16.16
CA HIS A 209 -5.24 4.83 15.85
C HIS A 209 -6.05 5.50 16.96
N ALA A 210 -6.88 4.76 17.70
CA ALA A 210 -7.55 5.27 18.89
C ALA A 210 -6.56 5.65 20.00
N ASP A 211 -5.57 4.79 20.29
CA ASP A 211 -4.52 5.08 21.26
C ASP A 211 -3.68 6.29 20.83
N ALA A 212 -3.37 6.42 19.54
CA ALA A 212 -2.70 7.60 19.00
C ALA A 212 -3.51 8.88 19.26
N ARG A 213 -4.83 8.86 19.03
CA ARG A 213 -5.71 10.00 19.35
C ARG A 213 -5.73 10.32 20.84
N VAL A 214 -5.79 9.32 21.72
CA VAL A 214 -5.73 9.52 23.18
C VAL A 214 -4.43 10.17 23.60
N ARG A 215 -3.30 9.82 22.96
CA ARG A 215 -1.99 10.45 23.18
C ARG A 215 -1.92 11.90 22.66
N GLY A 216 -2.89 12.34 21.87
CA GLY A 216 -2.96 13.70 21.34
C GLY A 216 -2.62 13.83 19.86
N MET A 217 -2.50 12.74 19.11
CA MET A 217 -2.30 12.79 17.66
C MET A 217 -3.44 13.56 16.98
N LYS A 218 -3.08 14.55 16.16
CA LYS A 218 -4.02 15.33 15.36
C LYS A 218 -4.19 14.65 13.99
N ARG A 219 -5.43 14.29 13.64
CA ARG A 219 -5.78 13.85 12.29
C ARG A 219 -6.64 14.90 11.59
N VAL A 220 -6.18 15.35 10.43
CA VAL A 220 -6.97 16.15 9.48
C VAL A 220 -7.49 15.21 8.41
N GLN A 221 -8.82 15.02 8.36
CA GLN A 221 -9.48 14.14 7.41
C GLN A 221 -10.00 14.95 6.22
N VAL A 222 -9.49 14.69 5.02
CA VAL A 222 -9.91 15.33 3.77
C VAL A 222 -10.72 14.31 2.97
N GLU A 223 -12.02 14.54 2.82
CA GLU A 223 -12.90 13.62 2.09
C GLU A 223 -14.26 14.25 1.75
N PRO A 224 -14.96 13.82 0.66
CA PRO A 224 -16.18 14.48 0.20
C PRO A 224 -17.38 14.41 1.17
N HIS A 225 -17.45 13.36 2.00
CA HIS A 225 -18.48 13.21 3.02
C HIS A 225 -17.81 12.81 4.33
N GLN A 226 -18.36 13.26 5.46
CA GLN A 226 -17.83 12.89 6.76
C GLN A 226 -18.06 11.39 7.03
N SER A 227 -17.01 10.58 6.90
CA SER A 227 -17.02 9.16 7.23
C SER A 227 -16.96 8.94 8.74
N VAL A 228 -17.02 7.68 9.19
CA VAL A 228 -16.75 7.30 10.59
C VAL A 228 -15.37 7.80 11.03
N THR A 229 -14.39 7.74 10.12
CA THR A 229 -13.03 8.24 10.37
C THR A 229 -13.02 9.77 10.50
N GLY A 230 -13.72 10.48 9.62
CA GLY A 230 -13.90 11.94 9.73
C GLY A 230 -14.65 12.37 10.99
N GLY A 231 -15.61 11.57 11.46
CA GLY A 231 -16.38 11.85 12.69
C GLY A 231 -15.57 11.75 13.99
N VAL A 232 -14.41 11.10 13.96
CA VAL A 232 -13.48 11.01 15.11
C VAL A 232 -12.11 11.65 14.82
N ALA A 233 -11.99 12.37 13.70
CA ALA A 233 -10.82 13.18 13.37
C ALA A 233 -10.84 14.50 14.14
N ALA A 234 -9.70 15.18 14.25
CA ALA A 234 -9.62 16.50 14.88
C ALA A 234 -10.26 17.57 13.98
N GLU A 235 -10.18 17.39 12.67
CA GLU A 235 -10.79 18.25 11.66
C GLU A 235 -11.25 17.40 10.47
N TRP A 236 -12.39 17.75 9.89
CA TRP A 236 -12.84 17.22 8.61
C TRP A 236 -12.94 18.36 7.60
N ILE A 237 -12.26 18.20 6.45
CA ILE A 237 -12.24 19.13 5.34
C ILE A 237 -13.00 18.48 4.17
N PRO A 238 -14.16 19.03 3.75
CA PRO A 238 -14.85 18.55 2.57
C PRO A 238 -14.04 18.91 1.32
N ILE A 239 -13.98 17.98 0.38
CA ILE A 239 -13.28 18.14 -0.90
C ILE A 239 -14.14 17.63 -2.04
N LYS A 240 -14.01 18.21 -3.23
CA LYS A 240 -14.61 17.69 -4.46
C LYS A 240 -14.04 16.30 -4.78
N PRO A 241 -14.87 15.27 -5.04
CA PRO A 241 -14.36 13.93 -5.32
C PRO A 241 -13.31 13.91 -6.43
N LYS A 242 -12.21 13.18 -6.21
CA LYS A 242 -11.11 12.98 -7.18
C LYS A 242 -10.25 14.22 -7.48
N THR A 243 -10.22 15.16 -6.55
CA THR A 243 -9.38 16.37 -6.64
C THR A 243 -8.29 16.41 -5.56
N ASP A 244 -8.12 15.30 -4.83
CA ASP A 244 -7.15 15.12 -3.76
C ASP A 244 -5.70 15.44 -4.20
N ALA A 245 -5.35 15.13 -5.46
CA ALA A 245 -4.04 15.47 -6.01
C ALA A 245 -3.83 16.99 -6.09
N ALA A 246 -4.83 17.76 -6.52
CA ALA A 246 -4.73 19.22 -6.59
C ALA A 246 -4.53 19.82 -5.20
N PHE A 247 -5.29 19.34 -4.21
CA PHE A 247 -5.13 19.71 -2.82
C PHE A 247 -3.70 19.39 -2.30
N LEU A 248 -3.22 18.16 -2.48
CA LEU A 248 -1.88 17.76 -2.02
C LEU A 248 -0.76 18.52 -2.73
N TYR A 249 -0.93 18.86 -4.01
CA TYR A 249 0.03 19.67 -4.77
C TYR A 249 0.06 21.11 -4.24
N GLY A 250 -1.10 21.68 -3.88
CA GLY A 250 -1.17 22.97 -3.18
C GLY A 250 -0.48 22.95 -1.81
N VAL A 251 -0.55 21.84 -1.07
CA VAL A 251 0.22 21.65 0.17
C VAL A 251 1.73 21.64 -0.11
N ILE A 252 2.19 20.91 -1.13
CA ILE A 252 3.61 20.90 -1.53
C ILE A 252 4.06 22.30 -1.97
N HIS A 253 3.27 22.99 -2.80
CA HIS A 253 3.57 24.34 -3.27
C HIS A 253 3.74 25.29 -2.09
N ARG A 254 2.85 25.24 -1.08
CA ARG A 254 3.02 26.01 0.14
C ARG A 254 4.39 25.77 0.78
N ILE A 255 4.82 24.51 0.88
CA ILE A 255 6.08 24.13 1.53
C ILE A 255 7.31 24.60 0.75
N ILE A 256 7.34 24.46 -0.58
CA ILE A 256 8.59 24.66 -1.33
C ILE A 256 8.64 25.94 -2.18
N ILE A 257 7.50 26.61 -2.41
CA ILE A 257 7.41 27.83 -3.22
C ILE A 257 7.08 29.06 -2.37
N GLU A 258 6.10 28.96 -1.46
CA GLU A 258 5.67 30.10 -0.63
C GLU A 258 6.47 30.25 0.67
N ARG A 259 7.06 29.17 1.16
CA ARG A 259 8.00 29.15 2.29
C ARG A 259 9.44 29.12 1.78
N ASP A 260 10.38 29.53 2.62
CA ASP A 260 11.78 29.22 2.37
C ASP A 260 12.02 27.74 2.64
N TRP A 261 12.07 26.95 1.57
CA TRP A 261 12.24 25.50 1.64
C TRP A 261 13.51 25.10 2.41
N ARG A 262 14.55 25.96 2.44
CA ARG A 262 15.78 25.68 3.19
C ARG A 262 15.57 25.72 4.71
N GLU A 263 14.59 26.49 5.17
CA GLU A 263 14.28 26.60 6.60
C GLU A 263 13.27 25.56 7.06
N VAL A 264 12.41 25.06 6.16
CA VAL A 264 11.25 24.22 6.53
C VAL A 264 11.35 22.78 6.08
N CYS A 265 12.26 22.43 5.17
CA CYS A 265 12.49 21.05 4.73
C CYS A 265 13.68 20.42 5.45
N ASP A 266 13.77 19.09 5.39
CA ASP A 266 14.92 18.33 5.87
C ASP A 266 16.04 18.36 4.82
N VAL A 267 16.73 19.50 4.72
CA VAL A 267 17.73 19.77 3.67
C VAL A 267 18.86 18.75 3.69
N GLU A 268 19.34 18.37 4.87
CA GLU A 268 20.40 17.37 5.01
C GLU A 268 20.00 16.04 4.36
N ARG A 269 18.78 15.56 4.65
CA ARG A 269 18.24 14.34 4.03
C ARG A 269 18.03 14.49 2.53
N LEU A 270 17.59 15.66 2.06
CA LEU A 270 17.41 15.92 0.63
C LEU A 270 18.75 15.92 -0.11
N GLU A 271 19.82 16.44 0.49
CA GLU A 271 21.16 16.44 -0.09
C GLU A 271 21.78 15.04 -0.13
N GLN A 272 21.63 14.26 0.94
CA GLN A 272 22.34 12.99 1.11
C GLN A 272 21.57 11.77 0.60
N ASP A 273 20.24 11.77 0.69
CA ASP A 273 19.40 10.57 0.49
C ASP A 273 18.33 10.76 -0.60
N SER A 274 18.56 11.70 -1.52
CA SER A 274 17.71 11.89 -2.68
C SER A 274 18.50 12.35 -3.91
N ASN A 275 17.86 12.38 -5.08
CA ASN A 275 18.47 12.93 -6.30
C ASN A 275 18.37 14.47 -6.37
N SER A 276 17.93 15.15 -5.33
CA SER A 276 17.76 16.61 -5.31
C SER A 276 18.96 17.38 -5.91
N PRO A 277 20.23 17.04 -5.57
CA PRO A 277 21.39 17.74 -6.12
C PRO A 277 21.84 17.25 -7.50
N TYR A 278 21.26 16.17 -8.04
CA TYR A 278 21.70 15.59 -9.31
C TYR A 278 21.35 16.54 -10.46
N LEU A 279 22.24 16.65 -11.45
CA LEU A 279 22.04 17.47 -12.63
C LEU A 279 21.20 16.75 -13.69
N ILE A 280 20.24 17.46 -14.29
CA ILE A 280 19.33 16.96 -15.32
C ILE A 280 19.72 17.55 -16.68
N GLY A 281 20.04 16.67 -17.62
CA GLY A 281 20.35 17.03 -19.00
C GLY A 281 19.10 17.42 -19.81
N PRO A 282 19.29 17.93 -21.04
CA PRO A 282 18.22 18.47 -21.87
C PRO A 282 17.19 17.43 -22.33
N ASN A 283 17.54 16.14 -22.33
CA ASN A 283 16.61 15.07 -22.67
C ASN A 283 15.82 14.55 -21.45
N GLY A 284 16.05 15.13 -20.27
CA GLY A 284 15.34 14.77 -19.03
C GLY A 284 15.99 13.61 -18.26
N TYR A 285 17.18 13.16 -18.65
CA TYR A 285 17.95 12.15 -17.93
C TYR A 285 19.01 12.80 -17.04
N TRP A 286 19.63 12.01 -16.16
CA TRP A 286 20.77 12.51 -15.39
C TRP A 286 21.94 12.84 -16.30
N MET A 287 22.52 14.02 -16.07
CA MET A 287 23.81 14.37 -16.62
C MET A 287 24.86 13.55 -15.88
N ARG A 288 25.69 12.81 -16.63
CA ARG A 288 26.62 11.82 -16.11
C ARG A 288 28.06 12.16 -16.51
N ASP A 289 28.98 11.75 -15.65
CA ASP A 289 30.41 11.81 -15.92
C ASP A 289 30.78 10.87 -17.08
N PRO A 290 31.49 11.33 -18.13
CA PRO A 290 31.82 10.47 -19.28
C PRO A 290 32.73 9.28 -18.96
N ALA A 291 33.50 9.33 -17.87
CA ALA A 291 34.47 8.28 -17.53
C ALA A 291 33.88 7.20 -16.63
N THR A 292 33.07 7.59 -15.65
CA THR A 292 32.47 6.70 -14.65
C THR A 292 31.01 6.38 -14.93
N GLU A 293 30.36 7.12 -15.84
CA GLU A 293 28.93 7.07 -16.14
C GLU A 293 28.01 7.39 -14.96
N LYS A 294 28.56 7.88 -13.84
CA LYS A 294 27.78 8.21 -12.65
C LYS A 294 27.09 9.57 -12.78
N PRO A 295 25.92 9.76 -12.16
CA PRO A 295 25.25 11.06 -12.12
C PRO A 295 26.15 12.14 -11.51
N LEU A 296 26.08 13.34 -12.07
CA LEU A 296 26.85 14.50 -11.64
C LEU A 296 26.06 15.35 -10.64
N ILE A 297 26.76 15.88 -9.65
CA ILE A 297 26.35 16.96 -8.75
C ILE A 297 27.29 18.13 -8.96
N PHE A 298 26.76 19.35 -8.96
CA PHE A 298 27.59 20.56 -9.00
C PHE A 298 28.02 20.95 -7.58
N ASP A 299 29.32 21.03 -7.32
CA ASP A 299 29.87 21.48 -6.04
C ASP A 299 30.11 22.99 -6.08
N LEU A 300 29.38 23.73 -5.25
CA LEU A 300 29.46 25.19 -5.16
C LEU A 300 30.77 25.65 -4.48
N ALA A 301 31.44 24.77 -3.72
CA ALA A 301 32.66 25.14 -3.02
C ALA A 301 33.84 25.40 -3.97
N ASP A 302 33.92 24.63 -5.07
CA ASP A 302 34.97 24.76 -6.07
C ASP A 302 34.46 25.03 -7.50
N ASN A 303 33.15 25.13 -7.68
CA ASN A 303 32.45 25.39 -8.94
C ASN A 303 32.72 24.32 -10.01
N THR A 304 32.67 23.04 -9.61
CA THR A 304 32.88 21.91 -10.53
C THR A 304 31.76 20.88 -10.44
N ALA A 305 31.48 20.21 -11.55
CA ALA A 305 30.60 19.05 -11.56
C ALA A 305 31.40 17.78 -11.23
N LYS A 306 30.91 16.97 -10.29
CA LYS A 306 31.57 15.76 -9.78
C LYS A 306 30.59 14.59 -9.75
N PRO A 307 31.04 13.34 -9.93
CA PRO A 307 30.20 12.17 -9.65
C PRO A 307 29.59 12.24 -8.24
N PHE A 308 28.34 11.79 -8.08
CA PHE A 308 27.57 11.94 -6.84
C PHE A 308 28.24 11.36 -5.59
N ASP A 309 29.12 10.37 -5.74
CA ASP A 309 29.85 9.71 -4.66
C ASP A 309 31.30 10.21 -4.49
N SER A 310 31.61 11.36 -5.08
CA SER A 310 32.88 12.07 -4.87
C SER A 310 32.85 12.94 -3.61
N ASP A 311 34.00 13.50 -3.25
CA ASP A 311 34.10 14.50 -2.18
C ASP A 311 33.46 15.84 -2.63
N ILE A 312 32.21 16.05 -2.22
CA ILE A 312 31.38 17.22 -2.51
C ILE A 312 31.17 17.98 -1.19
N GLN A 313 31.62 19.23 -1.15
CA GLN A 313 31.61 20.04 0.06
C GLN A 313 30.33 20.88 0.19
N THR A 314 29.78 21.37 -0.92
CA THR A 314 28.54 22.15 -0.92
C THR A 314 27.71 21.82 -2.16
N PRO A 315 26.84 20.79 -2.11
CA PRO A 315 26.06 20.39 -3.27
C PRO A 315 25.10 21.50 -3.72
N GLY A 316 25.06 21.76 -5.02
CA GLY A 316 24.09 22.67 -5.64
C GLY A 316 22.70 22.06 -5.60
N MET A 317 21.78 22.70 -4.88
CA MET A 317 20.38 22.25 -4.77
C MET A 317 19.43 22.99 -5.70
N GLU A 318 19.69 24.26 -6.03
CA GLU A 318 18.84 25.05 -6.91
C GLU A 318 19.67 25.81 -7.95
N GLY A 319 19.03 26.21 -9.04
CA GLY A 319 19.64 26.97 -10.13
C GLY A 319 20.02 26.15 -11.36
N SER A 320 20.71 26.85 -12.27
CA SER A 320 21.26 26.31 -13.50
C SER A 320 22.79 26.39 -13.46
N PHE A 321 23.46 25.40 -14.04
CA PHE A 321 24.91 25.29 -14.08
C PHE A 321 25.38 24.93 -15.50
N THR A 322 26.53 25.44 -15.92
CA THR A 322 27.14 25.07 -17.21
C THR A 322 28.11 23.91 -17.00
N VAL A 323 27.84 22.77 -17.65
CA VAL A 323 28.65 21.55 -17.51
C VAL A 323 28.80 20.81 -18.85
N SER A 324 29.80 19.94 -18.93
CA SER A 324 29.96 18.95 -20.00
C SER A 324 29.80 17.54 -19.43
N GLY A 325 29.33 16.59 -20.24
CA GLY A 325 28.96 15.26 -19.77
C GLY A 325 28.15 14.47 -20.78
N ILE A 326 27.58 13.36 -20.35
CA ILE A 326 26.72 12.51 -21.17
C ILE A 326 25.34 12.31 -20.54
N GLU A 327 24.33 12.08 -21.35
CA GLU A 327 23.06 11.50 -20.91
C GLU A 327 23.02 10.03 -21.36
N ILE A 328 22.51 9.15 -20.49
CA ILE A 328 22.17 7.77 -20.82
C ILE A 328 20.67 7.60 -20.59
N GLY A 329 19.93 7.35 -21.66
CA GLY A 329 18.47 7.25 -21.66
C GLY A 329 17.95 5.82 -21.54
N ALA A 330 16.67 5.66 -21.83
CA ALA A 330 16.08 4.35 -22.04
C ALA A 330 16.79 3.61 -23.19
N ASP A 331 16.81 2.27 -23.13
CA ASP A 331 17.39 1.41 -24.17
C ASP A 331 18.87 1.71 -24.51
N GLU A 332 19.61 2.26 -23.55
CA GLU A 332 21.03 2.65 -23.68
C GLU A 332 21.31 3.75 -24.71
N ASP A 333 20.30 4.57 -25.06
CA ASP A 333 20.51 5.75 -25.90
C ASP A 333 21.51 6.72 -25.23
N ARG A 334 22.44 7.25 -26.02
CA ARG A 334 23.55 8.09 -25.53
C ARG A 334 23.63 9.43 -26.23
N TRP A 335 23.75 10.49 -25.45
CA TRP A 335 24.01 11.85 -25.92
C TRP A 335 25.24 12.42 -25.23
N THR A 336 26.09 13.11 -25.98
CA THR A 336 27.25 13.83 -25.46
C THR A 336 26.99 15.32 -25.54
N HIS A 337 27.25 16.02 -24.46
CA HIS A 337 27.04 17.46 -24.37
C HIS A 337 28.33 18.16 -23.94
N ASP A 338 28.58 19.31 -24.56
CA ASP A 338 29.72 20.16 -24.25
C ASP A 338 29.23 21.56 -23.87
N ASN A 339 29.58 22.00 -22.66
CA ASN A 339 29.30 23.32 -22.10
C ASN A 339 27.83 23.75 -22.24
N ILE A 340 26.91 22.88 -21.82
CA ILE A 340 25.47 23.16 -21.84
C ILE A 340 24.99 23.62 -20.48
N GLU A 341 23.92 24.41 -20.46
CA GLU A 341 23.20 24.74 -19.23
C GLU A 341 22.29 23.57 -18.82
N VAL A 342 22.42 23.12 -17.58
CA VAL A 342 21.59 22.08 -16.95
C VAL A 342 21.08 22.57 -15.61
N LYS A 343 20.03 21.93 -15.08
CA LYS A 343 19.43 22.27 -13.77
C LYS A 343 19.56 21.11 -12.80
N THR A 344 19.54 21.39 -11.51
CA THR A 344 19.42 20.34 -10.49
C THR A 344 18.02 19.72 -10.51
N SER A 345 17.89 18.47 -10.07
CA SER A 345 16.59 17.80 -9.96
C SER A 345 15.63 18.58 -9.06
N PHE A 346 16.14 19.18 -7.98
CA PHE A 346 15.33 19.97 -7.08
C PHE A 346 14.90 21.30 -7.70
N GLN A 347 15.74 21.95 -8.53
CA GLN A 347 15.28 23.10 -9.33
C GLN A 347 14.15 22.71 -10.31
N GLN A 348 14.22 21.52 -10.92
CA GLN A 348 13.14 21.00 -11.77
C GLN A 348 11.85 20.79 -10.96
N LEU A 349 11.94 20.28 -9.73
CA LEU A 349 10.80 20.19 -8.82
C LEU A 349 10.20 21.56 -8.50
N LEU A 350 11.04 22.54 -8.14
CA LEU A 350 10.57 23.92 -7.89
C LEU A 350 9.86 24.49 -9.11
N ASP A 351 10.44 24.34 -10.30
CA ASP A 351 9.85 24.83 -11.55
C ASP A 351 8.51 24.14 -11.84
N HIS A 352 8.42 22.82 -11.65
CA HIS A 352 7.18 22.07 -11.81
C HIS A 352 6.11 22.53 -10.81
N MET A 353 6.49 22.79 -9.56
CA MET A 353 5.52 23.10 -8.51
C MET A 353 4.99 24.53 -8.53
N LYS A 354 5.63 25.47 -9.25
CA LYS A 354 5.21 26.87 -9.36
C LYS A 354 3.76 27.06 -9.83
N GLU A 355 3.26 26.18 -10.68
CA GLU A 355 1.92 26.32 -11.27
C GLU A 355 0.79 25.85 -10.33
N TYR A 356 1.11 25.06 -9.31
CA TYR A 356 0.12 24.43 -8.43
C TYR A 356 -0.15 25.23 -7.14
N THR A 357 -0.47 26.51 -7.28
CA THR A 357 -0.72 27.39 -6.13
C THR A 357 -1.91 26.92 -5.28
N PRO A 358 -2.00 27.31 -4.00
CA PRO A 358 -3.20 27.09 -3.20
C PRO A 358 -4.49 27.65 -3.85
N GLU A 359 -4.43 28.77 -4.57
CA GLU A 359 -5.57 29.34 -5.31
C GLU A 359 -6.01 28.46 -6.48
N TRP A 360 -5.05 27.91 -7.23
CA TRP A 360 -5.35 26.93 -8.28
C TRP A 360 -5.99 25.67 -7.67
N ALA A 361 -5.41 25.19 -6.57
CA ALA A 361 -5.92 24.01 -5.87
C ALA A 361 -7.33 24.25 -5.31
N GLU A 362 -7.65 25.45 -4.84
CA GLU A 362 -9.00 25.86 -4.43
C GLU A 362 -10.00 25.74 -5.59
N GLU A 363 -9.66 26.29 -6.76
CA GLU A 363 -10.52 26.18 -7.95
C GLU A 363 -10.78 24.72 -8.35
N GLN A 364 -9.77 23.85 -8.22
CA GLN A 364 -9.92 22.44 -8.58
C GLN A 364 -10.71 21.65 -7.53
N SER A 365 -10.45 21.91 -6.23
CA SER A 365 -10.84 21.00 -5.15
C SER A 365 -11.98 21.49 -4.25
N ASP A 366 -12.37 22.75 -4.40
CA ASP A 366 -13.28 23.49 -3.51
C ASP A 366 -12.77 23.65 -2.07
N VAL A 367 -11.50 23.30 -1.79
CA VAL A 367 -10.85 23.54 -0.49
C VAL A 367 -10.24 24.94 -0.50
N PRO A 368 -10.63 25.85 0.42
CA PRO A 368 -10.11 27.22 0.41
C PRO A 368 -8.57 27.27 0.45
N ALA A 369 -7.96 28.14 -0.34
CA ALA A 369 -6.51 28.29 -0.44
C ALA A 369 -5.84 28.49 0.93
N GLU A 370 -6.44 29.33 1.78
CA GLU A 370 -5.94 29.56 3.13
C GLU A 370 -5.99 28.31 4.02
N ARG A 371 -6.97 27.43 3.78
CA ARG A 371 -7.05 26.14 4.48
C ARG A 371 -5.93 25.21 4.03
N ILE A 372 -5.61 25.17 2.74
CA ILE A 372 -4.47 24.41 2.20
C ILE A 372 -3.16 24.89 2.84
N ARG A 373 -2.96 26.21 2.94
CA ARG A 373 -1.80 26.80 3.60
C ARG A 373 -1.70 26.41 5.08
N THR A 374 -2.82 26.50 5.79
CA THR A 374 -2.90 26.09 7.21
C THR A 374 -2.53 24.62 7.39
N VAL A 375 -3.06 23.71 6.55
CA VAL A 375 -2.74 22.28 6.63
C VAL A 375 -1.25 22.00 6.41
N ALA A 376 -0.63 22.69 5.44
CA ALA A 376 0.80 22.55 5.17
C ALA A 376 1.64 23.06 6.34
N ASP A 377 1.29 24.22 6.91
CA ASP A 377 2.00 24.82 8.03
C ASP A 377 1.86 23.96 9.31
N GLU A 378 0.70 23.36 9.54
CA GLU A 378 0.49 22.40 10.63
C GLU A 378 1.27 21.10 10.44
N PHE A 379 1.34 20.60 9.20
CA PHE A 379 2.15 19.44 8.86
C PHE A 379 3.63 19.72 9.17
N LEU A 380 4.17 20.85 8.72
CA LEU A 380 5.55 21.27 9.01
C LEU A 380 5.80 21.45 10.51
N ALA A 381 4.88 22.10 11.24
CA ALA A 381 5.01 22.33 12.68
C ALA A 381 5.10 21.03 13.51
N ASN A 382 4.57 19.92 12.99
CA ASN A 382 4.63 18.61 13.64
C ASN A 382 5.73 17.71 13.07
N ALA A 383 6.46 18.12 12.03
CA ALA A 383 7.47 17.29 11.39
C ALA A 383 8.72 17.07 12.26
N CYS A 384 8.97 17.91 13.27
CA CYS A 384 10.08 17.80 14.21
C CYS A 384 11.46 17.66 13.53
N ILE A 385 11.68 18.39 12.42
CA ILE A 385 12.94 18.37 11.68
C ILE A 385 14.10 18.76 12.61
N GLY A 386 15.18 17.98 12.55
CA GLY A 386 16.34 18.10 13.43
C GLY A 386 16.22 17.41 14.80
N GLN A 387 15.06 16.85 15.16
CA GLN A 387 14.92 16.05 16.39
C GLN A 387 15.25 14.57 16.15
N THR A 388 15.66 13.89 17.22
CA THR A 388 15.98 12.46 17.25
C THR A 388 15.21 11.75 18.36
N ILE A 389 15.15 10.42 18.27
CA ILE A 389 14.57 9.52 19.28
C ILE A 389 15.43 8.26 19.39
N GLU A 390 15.60 7.74 20.61
CA GLU A 390 16.25 6.45 20.83
C GLU A 390 15.25 5.31 20.61
N VAL A 391 15.58 4.38 19.71
CA VAL A 391 14.81 3.16 19.45
C VAL A 391 15.76 1.96 19.58
N GLU A 392 15.49 1.10 20.55
CA GLU A 392 16.30 -0.11 20.82
C GLU A 392 17.82 0.17 20.99
N GLY A 393 18.17 1.34 21.52
CA GLY A 393 19.55 1.77 21.73
C GLY A 393 20.20 2.49 20.55
N GLU A 394 19.49 2.65 19.44
CA GLU A 394 19.95 3.41 18.26
C GLU A 394 19.27 4.78 18.22
N GLU A 395 20.05 5.84 17.99
CA GLU A 395 19.53 7.19 17.79
C GLU A 395 19.04 7.35 16.35
N MET A 396 17.76 7.65 16.17
CA MET A 396 17.12 7.78 14.86
C MET A 396 16.47 9.15 14.68
N PRO A 397 16.39 9.69 13.45
CA PRO A 397 15.60 10.88 13.17
C PRO A 397 14.14 10.69 13.60
N PHE A 398 13.56 11.66 14.30
CA PHE A 398 12.16 11.62 14.71
C PHE A 398 11.34 12.53 13.81
N ARG A 399 10.40 11.96 13.03
CA ARG A 399 9.54 12.72 12.11
C ARG A 399 8.08 12.29 12.23
N PRO A 400 7.34 12.77 13.26
CA PRO A 400 6.04 12.24 13.64
C PRO A 400 4.88 12.78 12.79
N VAL A 401 5.05 12.77 11.47
CA VAL A 401 4.06 13.19 10.48
C VAL A 401 3.81 12.10 9.47
N ALA A 402 2.56 11.93 9.07
CA ALA A 402 2.19 10.94 8.07
C ALA A 402 1.09 11.45 7.14
N VAL A 403 1.02 10.84 5.97
CA VAL A 403 -0.03 11.12 4.99
C VAL A 403 -0.69 9.80 4.58
N LEU A 404 -1.97 9.63 4.93
CA LEU A 404 -2.75 8.43 4.66
C LEU A 404 -3.65 8.61 3.44
N LEU A 405 -3.68 7.62 2.56
CA LEU A 405 -4.59 7.60 1.40
C LEU A 405 -5.60 6.46 1.53
N GLY A 406 -6.85 6.76 1.16
CA GLY A 406 -7.89 5.76 1.03
C GLY A 406 -7.82 5.01 -0.29
N LYS A 407 -8.46 3.84 -0.34
CA LYS A 407 -8.53 2.99 -1.54
C LYS A 407 -9.09 3.73 -2.76
N THR A 408 -10.03 4.65 -2.56
CA THR A 408 -10.61 5.45 -3.65
C THR A 408 -9.67 6.55 -4.14
N VAL A 409 -8.73 7.01 -3.31
CA VAL A 409 -7.80 8.08 -3.66
C VAL A 409 -6.62 7.52 -4.44
N ASN A 410 -6.01 6.43 -3.98
CA ASN A 410 -4.85 5.81 -4.63
C ASN A 410 -5.19 4.75 -5.71
N ASN A 411 -6.47 4.60 -6.09
CA ASN A 411 -6.88 3.79 -7.25
C ASN A 411 -7.65 4.60 -8.30
N GLY A 412 -7.43 4.27 -9.56
CA GLY A 412 -8.05 4.93 -10.71
C GLY A 412 -7.36 6.24 -11.06
N TRP A 413 -8.07 7.12 -11.78
CA TRP A 413 -7.52 8.40 -12.23
C TRP A 413 -7.07 9.27 -11.04
N GLY A 414 -5.89 9.89 -11.19
CA GLY A 414 -5.23 10.71 -10.17
C GLY A 414 -4.55 9.93 -9.05
N GLY A 415 -4.70 8.60 -8.97
CA GLY A 415 -4.12 7.81 -7.87
C GLY A 415 -2.61 7.83 -7.85
N TYR A 416 -1.96 7.83 -9.02
CA TYR A 416 -0.51 7.97 -9.14
C TYR A 416 -0.05 9.32 -8.57
N ASN A 417 -0.68 10.42 -8.97
CA ASN A 417 -0.36 11.76 -8.49
C ASN A 417 -0.56 11.91 -6.97
N CYS A 418 -1.59 11.27 -6.41
CA CYS A 418 -1.81 11.28 -4.96
C CYS A 418 -0.71 10.53 -4.21
N CYS A 419 -0.34 9.33 -4.67
CA CYS A 419 0.77 8.57 -4.07
C CYS A 419 2.11 9.30 -4.24
N TRP A 420 2.34 9.92 -5.40
CA TRP A 420 3.50 10.77 -5.65
C TRP A 420 3.55 11.91 -4.64
N ALA A 421 2.49 12.73 -4.55
CA ALA A 421 2.47 13.89 -3.68
C ALA A 421 2.61 13.52 -2.20
N ARG A 422 1.94 12.44 -1.77
CA ARG A 422 2.13 11.88 -0.44
C ARG A 422 3.61 11.56 -0.17
N THR A 423 4.23 10.83 -1.09
CA THR A 423 5.63 10.40 -0.96
C THR A 423 6.55 11.62 -0.94
N MET A 424 6.32 12.60 -1.83
CA MET A 424 7.10 13.85 -1.87
C MET A 424 6.96 14.67 -0.59
N LEU A 425 5.75 14.83 -0.04
CA LEU A 425 5.57 15.52 1.25
C LEU A 425 6.40 14.90 2.37
N LEU A 426 6.47 13.57 2.40
CA LEU A 426 7.25 12.84 3.40
C LEU A 426 8.75 12.92 3.11
N THR A 427 9.18 12.87 1.85
CA THR A 427 10.58 13.09 1.46
C THR A 427 11.07 14.46 1.86
N LEU A 428 10.29 15.53 1.61
CA LEU A 428 10.64 16.91 1.92
C LEU A 428 10.94 17.14 3.40
N VAL A 429 10.32 16.36 4.29
CA VAL A 429 10.51 16.48 5.74
C VAL A 429 11.24 15.28 6.35
N GLY A 430 11.81 14.39 5.53
CA GLY A 430 12.55 13.21 5.99
C GLY A 430 11.72 12.13 6.70
N ALA A 431 10.38 12.11 6.53
CA ALA A 431 9.45 11.24 7.28
C ALA A 431 9.22 9.83 6.68
N LEU A 432 10.12 9.36 5.80
CA LEU A 432 10.08 8.00 5.26
C LEU A 432 11.00 7.08 6.06
N GLU A 433 10.51 5.90 6.44
CA GLU A 433 11.31 4.86 7.13
C GLU A 433 11.92 5.29 8.47
N VAL A 434 11.32 6.28 9.14
CA VAL A 434 11.76 6.80 10.44
C VAL A 434 10.63 6.74 11.49
N PRO A 435 10.96 6.67 12.79
CA PRO A 435 9.97 6.70 13.87
C PRO A 435 8.98 7.88 13.76
N GLY A 436 7.70 7.56 13.92
CA GLY A 436 6.57 8.48 13.80
C GLY A 436 6.14 8.80 12.36
N GLY A 437 6.95 8.43 11.37
CA GLY A 437 6.69 8.68 9.96
C GLY A 437 5.87 7.58 9.28
N MET A 438 6.10 7.43 7.97
CA MET A 438 5.52 6.38 7.14
C MET A 438 6.55 5.29 6.87
N VAL A 439 6.16 4.04 7.15
CA VAL A 439 7.02 2.86 7.07
C VAL A 439 6.44 1.83 6.11
N GLY A 440 7.30 1.10 5.41
CA GLY A 440 6.89 -0.04 4.60
C GLY A 440 6.35 -1.18 5.46
N SER A 441 5.26 -1.80 5.01
CA SER A 441 4.67 -2.96 5.67
C SER A 441 5.58 -4.20 5.59
N ASN A 442 5.40 -5.10 6.56
CA ASN A 442 6.14 -6.37 6.65
C ASN A 442 5.66 -7.44 5.63
N VAL A 443 4.81 -7.09 4.66
CA VAL A 443 4.44 -8.01 3.57
C VAL A 443 5.59 -8.02 2.56
N LYS A 444 6.37 -9.09 2.60
CA LYS A 444 7.65 -9.23 1.89
C LYS A 444 7.41 -9.68 0.45
N LEU A 445 7.84 -8.86 -0.51
CA LEU A 445 7.91 -9.23 -1.94
C LEU A 445 9.24 -9.90 -2.29
N ASN A 446 10.33 -9.51 -1.61
CA ASN A 446 11.70 -9.85 -1.98
C ASN A 446 12.41 -10.66 -0.88
N ARG A 447 13.47 -11.37 -1.27
CA ARG A 447 14.37 -12.10 -0.37
C ARG A 447 15.53 -11.19 0.10
N PRO A 448 16.15 -11.45 1.27
CA PRO A 448 15.86 -12.54 2.19
C PRO A 448 14.56 -12.30 2.98
N ALA A 449 13.80 -13.38 3.19
CA ALA A 449 12.44 -13.29 3.73
C ALA A 449 12.37 -12.99 5.24
N ASP A 450 13.49 -12.77 5.93
CA ASP A 450 13.57 -12.43 7.35
C ASP A 450 13.61 -10.92 7.59
N SER A 451 14.25 -10.13 6.72
CA SER A 451 14.34 -8.67 6.84
C SER A 451 14.17 -7.94 5.50
N ARG A 452 13.16 -7.06 5.43
CA ARG A 452 12.91 -6.20 4.27
C ARG A 452 14.09 -5.28 3.98
N GLN A 453 14.66 -4.65 5.01
CA GLN A 453 15.77 -3.70 4.84
C GLN A 453 17.03 -4.37 4.28
N LYS A 454 17.26 -5.66 4.58
CA LYS A 454 18.38 -6.41 3.97
C LYS A 454 18.21 -6.65 2.46
N SER A 455 17.02 -6.44 1.90
CA SER A 455 16.78 -6.48 0.45
C SER A 455 16.97 -5.13 -0.26
N ALA A 456 17.16 -4.05 0.50
CA ALA A 456 17.56 -2.76 -0.04
C ALA A 456 19.07 -2.78 -0.24
N VAL A 457 19.51 -2.84 -1.50
CA VAL A 457 20.93 -2.74 -1.88
C VAL A 457 21.10 -1.49 -2.73
N GLY A 458 22.23 -0.81 -2.60
CA GLY A 458 22.53 0.38 -3.39
C GLY A 458 22.90 0.01 -4.82
N GLY A 459 22.25 0.65 -5.78
CA GLY A 459 22.56 0.59 -7.20
C GLY A 459 23.66 1.59 -7.61
N PRO A 460 24.08 1.57 -8.88
CA PRO A 460 25.21 2.36 -9.39
C PRO A 460 24.98 3.88 -9.32
N ASP A 461 23.73 4.31 -9.21
CA ASP A 461 23.32 5.72 -9.22
C ASP A 461 23.00 6.27 -7.82
N GLY A 462 23.29 5.53 -6.75
CA GLY A 462 23.03 5.96 -5.37
C GLY A 462 21.60 5.70 -4.88
N PHE A 463 20.75 5.06 -5.69
CA PHE A 463 19.39 4.64 -5.32
C PHE A 463 19.31 3.15 -5.01
N MET A 464 18.19 2.71 -4.46
CA MET A 464 17.93 1.27 -4.33
C MET A 464 17.98 0.58 -5.69
N GLU A 465 18.67 -0.54 -5.76
CA GLU A 465 18.74 -1.36 -6.96
C GLU A 465 17.41 -2.09 -7.19
N PHE A 466 16.88 -1.95 -8.40
CA PHE A 466 15.70 -2.67 -8.86
C PHE A 466 16.10 -3.54 -10.06
N PRO A 467 16.57 -4.78 -9.81
CA PRO A 467 16.90 -5.68 -10.89
C PRO A 467 15.61 -6.14 -11.57
N PHE A 468 15.30 -5.55 -12.73
CA PHE A 468 14.13 -5.94 -13.53
C PHE A 468 14.51 -7.07 -14.49
N ASN A 469 13.62 -8.05 -14.61
CA ASN A 469 13.70 -9.02 -15.70
C ASN A 469 13.32 -8.30 -17.00
N GLU A 470 14.13 -8.47 -18.04
CA GLU A 470 13.90 -7.84 -19.32
C GLU A 470 12.51 -8.21 -19.87
N THR A 471 11.78 -7.23 -20.40
CA THR A 471 10.42 -7.44 -20.92
C THR A 471 10.37 -7.73 -22.41
N THR A 472 11.52 -7.71 -23.09
CA THR A 472 11.61 -8.09 -24.50
C THR A 472 11.36 -9.59 -24.63
N LYS A 473 10.89 -10.03 -25.81
CA LYS A 473 10.60 -11.43 -26.05
C LYS A 473 11.87 -12.29 -25.99
N GLU A 474 12.98 -11.73 -26.44
CA GLU A 474 14.28 -12.38 -26.56
C GLU A 474 15.03 -12.43 -25.22
N GLY A 475 14.93 -11.38 -24.41
CA GLY A 475 15.65 -11.23 -23.14
C GLY A 475 14.90 -11.69 -21.90
N TRP A 476 13.57 -11.87 -21.99
CA TRP A 476 12.78 -12.32 -20.84
C TRP A 476 13.24 -13.68 -20.33
N GLN A 477 13.68 -13.70 -19.08
CA GLN A 477 14.11 -14.93 -18.42
C GLN A 477 12.94 -15.54 -17.66
N LYS A 478 12.68 -16.84 -17.88
CA LYS A 478 11.61 -17.55 -17.16
C LYS A 478 11.87 -17.69 -15.66
N SER A 479 13.15 -17.75 -15.29
CA SER A 479 13.62 -17.91 -13.91
C SER A 479 14.78 -16.95 -13.67
N PRO A 480 14.50 -15.63 -13.57
CA PRO A 480 15.54 -14.64 -13.39
C PRO A 480 16.21 -14.82 -12.02
N SER A 481 17.52 -14.66 -11.96
CA SER A 481 18.28 -14.63 -10.70
C SER A 481 18.37 -13.18 -10.23
N ILE A 482 17.23 -12.63 -9.81
CA ILE A 482 17.06 -11.26 -9.30
C ILE A 482 16.87 -11.21 -7.79
#